data_AF-A0A521UT27-F1
#
_entry.id   AF-A0A521UT27-F1
#
_cell.length_a   1.000
_cell.length_b   1.000
_cell.length_c   1.000
_cell.angle_alpha   90.00
_cell.angle_beta   90.00
_cell.angle_gamma   90.00
#
_symmetry.space_group_name_H-M   'P 1'
#
loop_
_entity.id
_entity.type
_entity.pdbx_description
1 polymer ?
#
loop_
_entity_poly.entity_id
_entity_poly.type
_entity_poly.pdbx_seq_one_letter_code
_entity_poly.pdbx_strand_id
1 'polypeptide(L)'
;MQEAFPKVPQVEFTTDVFGFYASVSAVYSSKIKGGEIEFDSYLKHKFHQVSYRPDYTKKTNDLFAAYAFALNTPLQPHVLKAHAILSEHMLAASGRGRIRTKIEMILDKEGRIEYVAAPPAIVEGGMKKLLSDVNLLLKGTIIILLNARFCPFDICY
;
A
#
# COMPACT_ATOMS: atom_id res chain seq x y z
N MET A 1 4.15 -41.33 -8.51
CA MET A 1 2.78 -40.78 -8.39
C MET A 1 2.95 -39.31 -8.01
N GLN A 2 2.55 -38.37 -8.87
CA GLN A 2 2.56 -36.94 -8.53
C GLN A 2 1.41 -36.71 -7.57
N GLU A 3 1.69 -36.45 -6.30
CA GLU A 3 0.65 -36.09 -5.34
C GLU A 3 0.13 -34.70 -5.70
N ALA A 4 -1.13 -34.64 -6.11
CA ALA A 4 -1.82 -33.40 -6.41
C ALA A 4 -1.92 -32.58 -5.11
N PHE A 5 -1.47 -31.32 -5.17
CA PHE A 5 -1.62 -30.40 -4.05
C PHE A 5 -3.07 -30.38 -3.58
N PRO A 6 -3.33 -30.51 -2.26
CA PRO A 6 -4.68 -30.42 -1.74
C PRO A 6 -5.27 -29.06 -2.11
N LYS A 7 -6.46 -29.07 -2.70
CA LYS A 7 -7.17 -27.84 -3.04
C LYS A 7 -7.40 -27.04 -1.76
N VAL A 8 -6.89 -25.81 -1.73
CA VAL A 8 -7.13 -24.88 -0.63
C VAL A 8 -8.64 -24.67 -0.50
N PRO A 9 -9.23 -24.87 0.69
CA PRO A 9 -10.64 -24.61 0.89
C PRO A 9 -10.94 -23.15 0.55
N GLN A 10 -11.84 -22.96 -0.41
CA GLN A 10 -12.33 -21.66 -0.81
C GLN A 10 -13.28 -21.19 0.30
N VAL A 11 -12.80 -20.30 1.18
CA VAL A 11 -13.68 -19.62 2.13
C VAL A 11 -14.46 -18.57 1.35
N GLU A 12 -15.80 -18.66 1.37
CA GLU A 12 -16.65 -17.60 0.83
C GLU A 12 -16.54 -16.38 1.75
N PHE A 13 -15.79 -15.39 1.29
CA PHE A 13 -15.66 -14.14 2.00
C PHE A 13 -16.90 -13.28 1.73
N THR A 14 -17.70 -13.03 2.76
CA THR A 14 -18.79 -12.05 2.67
C THR A 14 -18.23 -10.63 2.63
N THR A 15 -19.03 -9.69 2.13
CA THR A 15 -18.71 -8.25 2.14
C THR A 15 -18.38 -7.73 3.53
N ASP A 16 -18.97 -8.32 4.57
CA ASP A 16 -18.79 -7.92 5.96
C ASP A 16 -17.44 -8.36 6.54
N VAL A 17 -16.96 -9.56 6.20
CA VAL A 17 -15.63 -10.04 6.64
C VAL A 17 -14.52 -9.19 6.03
N PHE A 18 -14.62 -8.85 4.74
CA PHE A 18 -13.65 -7.97 4.11
C PHE A 18 -13.69 -6.55 4.66
N GLY A 19 -14.90 -6.02 4.88
CA GLY A 19 -15.07 -4.72 5.51
C GLY A 19 -14.39 -4.66 6.88
N PHE A 20 -14.50 -5.72 7.68
CA PHE A 20 -13.86 -5.80 8.98
C PHE A 20 -12.33 -5.74 8.88
N TYR A 21 -11.69 -6.62 8.09
CA TYR A 21 -10.23 -6.66 7.97
C TYR A 21 -9.65 -5.41 7.31
N ALA A 22 -10.36 -4.83 6.33
CA ALA A 22 -9.98 -3.55 5.76
C ALA A 22 -10.05 -2.43 6.80
N SER A 23 -11.03 -2.48 7.72
CA SER A 23 -11.14 -1.52 8.82
C SER A 23 -10.01 -1.65 9.82
N VAL A 24 -9.66 -2.88 10.21
CA VAL A 24 -8.49 -3.16 11.06
C VAL A 24 -7.23 -2.58 10.41
N SER A 25 -6.97 -2.96 9.16
CA SER A 25 -5.78 -2.52 8.41
C SER A 25 -5.73 -0.99 8.28
N ALA A 26 -6.86 -0.34 8.02
CA ALA A 26 -6.94 1.12 7.88
C ALA A 26 -6.62 1.83 9.20
N VAL A 27 -7.17 1.38 10.33
CA VAL A 27 -6.92 1.98 11.66
C VAL A 27 -5.44 1.90 12.01
N TYR A 28 -4.83 0.72 11.94
CA TYR A 28 -3.43 0.55 12.35
C TYR A 28 -2.45 1.23 11.38
N SER A 29 -2.73 1.23 10.08
CA SER A 29 -1.95 2.03 9.12
C SER A 29 -2.06 3.52 9.40
N SER A 30 -3.23 4.01 9.79
CA SER A 30 -3.43 5.38 10.22
C SER A 30 -2.63 5.69 11.50
N LYS A 31 -2.62 4.77 12.49
CA LYS A 31 -1.86 4.94 13.74
C LYS A 31 -0.35 5.06 13.50
N ILE A 32 0.21 4.27 12.58
CA ILE A 32 1.63 4.39 12.17
C ILE A 32 1.95 5.79 11.63
N LYS A 33 0.96 6.47 11.03
CA LYS A 33 1.07 7.84 10.51
C LYS A 33 0.61 8.92 11.50
N GLY A 34 0.44 8.58 12.77
CA GLY A 34 0.04 9.51 13.83
C GLY A 34 -1.46 9.79 13.90
N GLY A 35 -2.29 8.94 13.31
CA GLY A 35 -3.74 9.01 13.46
C GLY A 35 -4.19 8.59 14.87
N GLU A 36 -5.18 9.29 15.41
CA GLU A 36 -5.66 9.12 16.79
C GLU A 36 -6.91 8.24 16.91
N ILE A 37 -7.45 7.75 15.78
CA ILE A 37 -8.69 7.00 15.81
C ILE A 37 -8.52 5.64 16.50
N GLU A 38 -9.38 5.38 17.47
CA GLU A 38 -9.43 4.09 18.14
C GLU A 38 -10.22 3.07 17.33
N PHE A 39 -9.81 1.81 17.42
CA PHE A 39 -10.37 0.73 16.61
C PHE A 39 -11.88 0.56 16.83
N ASP A 40 -12.33 0.49 18.09
CA ASP A 40 -13.75 0.40 18.44
C ASP A 40 -14.54 1.62 17.93
N SER A 41 -13.98 2.82 18.08
CA SER A 41 -14.58 4.06 17.55
C SER A 41 -14.75 4.01 16.04
N TYR A 42 -13.74 3.51 15.31
CA TYR A 42 -13.81 3.38 13.86
C TYR A 42 -14.82 2.32 13.40
N LEU A 43 -14.91 1.17 14.09
CA LEU A 43 -15.93 0.17 13.78
C LEU A 43 -17.34 0.74 13.97
N LYS A 44 -17.58 1.44 15.07
CA LYS A 44 -18.85 2.16 15.33
C LYS A 44 -19.14 3.18 14.24
N HIS A 45 -18.13 3.95 13.81
CA HIS A 45 -18.28 4.88 12.70
C HIS A 45 -18.67 4.16 11.40
N LYS A 46 -17.97 3.07 11.07
CA LYS A 46 -18.07 2.41 9.77
C LYS A 46 -19.31 1.55 9.61
N PHE A 47 -19.66 0.77 10.63
CA PHE A 47 -20.74 -0.23 10.57
C PHE A 47 -22.05 0.24 11.22
N HIS A 48 -21.97 1.18 12.17
CA HIS A 48 -23.13 1.70 12.90
C HIS A 48 -23.42 3.17 12.60
N GLN A 49 -22.71 3.77 11.64
CA GLN A 49 -22.90 5.17 11.20
C GLN A 49 -22.82 6.18 12.34
N VAL A 50 -22.08 5.86 13.41
CA VAL A 50 -21.85 6.79 14.52
C VAL A 50 -21.03 7.97 14.00
N SER A 51 -21.56 9.17 14.25
CA SER A 51 -20.93 10.41 13.81
C SER A 51 -19.78 10.80 14.75
N TYR A 52 -18.63 11.11 14.17
CA TYR A 52 -17.48 11.70 14.85
C TYR A 52 -17.04 12.96 14.10
N ARG A 53 -16.10 13.71 14.67
CA ARG A 53 -15.51 14.85 13.98
C ARG A 53 -14.86 14.38 12.68
N PRO A 54 -15.05 15.09 11.55
CA PRO A 54 -14.49 14.65 10.27
C PRO A 54 -12.98 14.46 10.29
N ASP A 55 -12.23 15.33 10.97
CA ASP A 55 -10.76 15.22 11.05
C ASP A 55 -10.29 13.95 11.78
N TYR A 56 -11.15 13.39 12.64
CA TYR A 56 -10.90 12.16 13.37
C TYR A 56 -11.05 10.91 12.47
N THR A 57 -11.91 10.95 11.45
CA THR A 57 -12.28 9.77 10.66
C THR A 57 -11.82 9.82 9.20
N LYS A 58 -11.72 11.01 8.59
CA LYS A 58 -11.49 11.20 7.15
C LYS A 58 -10.26 10.47 6.61
N LYS A 59 -9.10 10.62 7.26
CA LYS A 59 -7.86 9.97 6.81
C LYS A 59 -7.97 8.43 6.83
N THR A 60 -8.65 7.89 7.84
CA THR A 60 -8.87 6.45 7.96
C THR A 60 -9.94 5.96 6.98
N ASN A 61 -10.94 6.78 6.69
CA ASN A 61 -11.92 6.53 5.62
C ASN A 61 -11.25 6.48 4.24
N ASP A 62 -10.32 7.39 3.96
CA ASP A 62 -9.54 7.40 2.71
C ASP A 62 -8.69 6.12 2.56
N LEU A 63 -8.02 5.70 3.65
CA LEU A 63 -7.27 4.44 3.72
C LEU A 63 -8.16 3.22 3.44
N PHE A 64 -9.31 3.15 4.11
CA PHE A 64 -10.28 2.08 3.90
C PHE A 64 -10.76 2.05 2.45
N ALA A 65 -11.10 3.21 1.88
CA ALA A 65 -11.56 3.31 0.50
C ALA A 65 -10.47 2.88 -0.49
N ALA A 66 -9.21 3.25 -0.24
CA ALA A 66 -8.09 2.83 -1.06
C ALA A 66 -7.86 1.30 -1.01
N TYR A 67 -8.02 0.67 0.15
CA TYR A 67 -7.95 -0.79 0.28
C TYR A 67 -9.12 -1.50 -0.40
N ALA A 68 -10.35 -1.03 -0.19
CA ALA A 68 -11.52 -1.58 -0.85
C ALA A 68 -11.40 -1.50 -2.38
N PHE A 69 -10.85 -0.39 -2.89
CA PHE A 69 -10.54 -0.22 -4.30
C PHE A 69 -9.46 -1.21 -4.77
N ALA A 70 -8.32 -1.28 -4.07
CA ALA A 70 -7.19 -2.11 -4.47
C ALA A 70 -7.51 -3.62 -4.47
N LEU A 71 -8.36 -4.10 -3.55
CA LEU A 71 -8.75 -5.51 -3.47
C LEU A 71 -9.54 -5.98 -4.71
N ASN A 72 -10.27 -5.08 -5.36
CA ASN A 72 -11.16 -5.41 -6.47
C ASN A 72 -10.62 -4.92 -7.82
N THR A 73 -9.39 -4.42 -7.85
CA THR A 73 -8.85 -3.71 -9.01
C THR A 73 -7.46 -4.23 -9.36
N PRO A 74 -7.16 -4.53 -10.64
CA PRO A 74 -5.82 -4.94 -11.03
C PRO A 74 -4.80 -3.83 -10.77
N LEU A 75 -3.60 -4.21 -10.35
CA LEU A 75 -2.52 -3.29 -9.94
C LEU A 75 -2.27 -2.19 -10.98
N GLN A 76 -2.00 -2.57 -12.22
CA GLN A 76 -1.91 -1.63 -13.34
C GLN A 76 -3.23 -1.58 -14.12
N PRO A 77 -3.66 -0.39 -14.59
CA PRO A 77 -3.02 0.93 -14.45
C PRO A 77 -3.38 1.70 -13.15
N HIS A 78 -3.93 1.04 -12.13
CA HIS A 78 -4.72 1.70 -11.09
C HIS A 78 -3.95 2.20 -9.85
N VAL A 79 -2.64 1.94 -9.72
CA VAL A 79 -1.83 2.39 -8.58
C VAL A 79 -2.02 3.87 -8.26
N LEU A 80 -1.96 4.74 -9.28
CA LEU A 80 -2.12 6.18 -9.07
C LEU A 80 -3.56 6.57 -8.70
N LYS A 81 -4.56 5.80 -9.12
CA LYS A 81 -5.95 6.00 -8.70
C LYS A 81 -6.12 5.62 -7.23
N ALA A 82 -5.54 4.50 -6.79
CA ALA A 82 -5.51 4.12 -5.38
C ALA A 82 -4.82 5.20 -4.53
N HIS A 83 -3.68 5.73 -5.00
CA HIS A 83 -3.00 6.85 -4.36
C HIS A 83 -3.88 8.11 -4.28
N ALA A 84 -4.66 8.43 -5.32
CA ALA A 84 -5.55 9.58 -5.31
C ALA A 84 -6.66 9.46 -4.26
N ILE A 85 -7.24 8.26 -4.10
CA ILE A 85 -8.24 7.96 -3.06
C ILE A 85 -7.61 8.08 -1.68
N LEU A 86 -6.46 7.44 -1.47
CA LEU A 86 -5.73 7.45 -0.20
C LEU A 86 -5.37 8.87 0.29
N SER A 87 -5.01 9.75 -0.65
CA SER A 87 -4.47 11.08 -0.33
C SER A 87 -5.51 12.19 -0.31
N GLU A 88 -6.81 11.86 -0.37
CA GLU A 88 -7.89 12.82 -0.49
C GLU A 88 -7.90 13.86 0.63
N HIS A 89 -7.71 13.46 1.88
CA HIS A 89 -7.64 14.38 3.02
C HIS A 89 -6.23 14.55 3.58
N MET A 90 -5.20 14.08 2.84
CA MET A 90 -3.79 14.22 3.23
C MET A 90 -3.03 15.23 2.36
N LEU A 91 -3.38 15.32 1.07
CA LEU A 91 -2.70 16.18 0.11
C LEU A 91 -3.67 17.16 -0.55
N ALA A 92 -3.15 18.29 -1.00
CA ALA A 92 -3.86 19.17 -1.92
C ALA A 92 -4.19 18.42 -3.21
N ALA A 93 -5.29 18.79 -3.88
CA ALA A 93 -5.77 18.12 -5.09
C ALA A 93 -4.69 18.01 -6.20
N SER A 94 -3.78 18.98 -6.27
CA SER A 94 -2.67 18.99 -7.23
C SER A 94 -1.65 17.86 -7.02
N GLY A 95 -1.54 17.29 -5.82
CA GLY A 95 -0.60 16.21 -5.49
C GLY A 95 -1.21 14.81 -5.52
N ARG A 96 -2.53 14.69 -5.60
CA ARG A 96 -3.24 13.39 -5.52
C ARG A 96 -3.06 12.59 -6.80
N GLY A 97 -2.74 11.31 -6.67
CA GLY A 97 -2.58 10.39 -7.81
C GLY A 97 -1.47 10.76 -8.80
N ARG A 98 -0.41 11.44 -8.34
CA ARG A 98 0.72 11.86 -9.19
C ARG A 98 2.05 11.36 -8.63
N ILE A 99 2.98 11.13 -9.55
CA ILE A 99 4.39 10.98 -9.18
C ILE A 99 4.92 12.34 -8.72
N ARG A 100 5.64 12.35 -7.59
CA ARG A 100 6.20 13.58 -7.05
C ARG A 100 7.24 14.18 -7.99
N THR A 101 7.29 15.51 -8.01
CA THR A 101 8.29 16.30 -8.75
C THR A 101 9.29 16.98 -7.82
N LYS A 102 9.03 16.94 -6.50
CA LYS A 102 9.87 17.55 -5.47
C LYS A 102 10.74 16.50 -4.78
N ILE A 103 11.89 16.96 -4.28
CA ILE A 103 12.76 16.18 -3.40
C ILE A 103 12.00 15.90 -2.10
N GLU A 104 12.14 14.69 -1.57
CA GLU A 104 11.60 14.33 -0.26
C GLU A 104 12.70 13.82 0.66
N MET A 105 12.59 14.20 1.92
CA MET A 105 13.53 13.87 2.99
C MET A 105 12.75 13.23 4.13
N ILE A 106 13.32 12.18 4.70
CA ILE A 106 12.75 11.52 5.87
C ILE A 106 13.57 11.98 7.06
N LEU A 107 12.84 12.44 8.09
CA LEU A 107 13.42 12.98 9.29
C LEU A 107 13.31 11.97 10.43
N ASP A 108 14.33 11.91 11.28
CA ASP A 108 14.26 11.18 12.53
C ASP A 108 13.37 11.91 13.56
N LYS A 109 13.21 11.32 14.74
CA LYS A 109 12.42 11.89 15.83
C LYS A 109 13.00 13.20 16.39
N GLU A 110 14.27 13.50 16.14
CA GLU A 110 14.93 14.77 16.48
C GLU A 110 14.83 15.82 15.36
N GLY A 111 14.18 15.49 14.23
CA GLY A 111 14.03 16.38 13.08
C GLY A 111 15.26 16.46 12.18
N ARG A 112 16.27 15.59 12.36
CA ARG A 112 17.45 15.51 11.50
C ARG A 112 17.15 14.63 10.29
N ILE A 113 17.86 14.86 9.19
CA ILE A 113 17.71 14.05 7.98
C ILE A 113 18.22 12.64 8.25
N GLU A 114 17.31 11.66 8.23
CA GLU A 114 17.63 10.23 8.33
C GLU A 114 18.02 9.68 6.97
N TYR A 115 17.25 9.99 5.91
CA TYR A 115 17.64 9.73 4.54
C TYR A 115 16.93 10.64 3.53
N VAL A 116 17.52 10.75 2.34
CA VAL A 116 16.93 11.45 1.19
C VAL A 116 16.35 10.43 0.23
N ALA A 117 15.07 10.59 -0.14
CA ALA A 117 14.42 9.69 -1.08
C ALA A 117 15.02 9.82 -2.50
N ALA A 118 14.74 8.84 -3.36
CA ALA A 118 15.22 8.84 -4.76
C ALA A 118 15.03 10.20 -5.46
N PRO A 119 15.98 10.68 -6.28
CA PRO A 119 15.79 11.93 -7.01
C PRO A 119 14.50 11.91 -7.87
N PRO A 120 13.71 13.00 -7.94
CA PRO A 120 12.43 12.99 -8.67
C PRO A 120 12.54 12.51 -10.12
N ALA A 121 13.65 12.86 -10.79
CA ALA A 121 13.92 12.50 -12.19
C ALA A 121 13.95 10.98 -12.44
N ILE A 122 14.24 10.15 -11.44
CA ILE A 122 14.31 8.69 -11.60
C ILE A 122 13.07 7.95 -11.08
N VAL A 123 12.17 8.63 -10.36
CA VAL A 123 11.02 7.98 -9.70
C VAL A 123 10.05 7.38 -10.70
N GLU A 124 9.70 8.10 -11.77
CA GLU A 124 8.75 7.60 -12.77
C GLU A 124 9.31 6.36 -13.48
N GLY A 125 10.57 6.40 -13.90
CA GLY A 125 11.23 5.26 -14.54
C GLY A 125 11.34 4.05 -13.60
N GLY A 126 11.70 4.28 -12.34
CA GLY A 126 11.75 3.23 -11.31
C GLY A 126 10.38 2.59 -11.06
N MET A 127 9.32 3.40 -11.02
CA MET A 127 7.96 2.90 -10.80
C MET A 127 7.42 2.11 -11.98
N LYS A 128 7.72 2.53 -13.22
CA LYS A 128 7.40 1.75 -14.42
C LYS A 128 8.09 0.37 -14.40
N LYS A 129 9.38 0.32 -14.05
CA LYS A 129 10.13 -0.93 -13.92
C LYS A 129 9.53 -1.84 -12.84
N LEU A 130 9.37 -1.33 -11.62
CA LEU A 130 8.81 -2.09 -10.50
C LEU A 130 7.44 -2.70 -10.84
N LEU A 131 6.52 -1.90 -11.38
CA LEU A 131 5.18 -2.40 -11.69
C LEU A 131 5.16 -3.36 -12.89
N SER A 132 6.09 -3.20 -13.84
CA SER A 132 6.31 -4.17 -14.92
C SER A 132 6.77 -5.52 -14.36
N ASP A 133 7.74 -5.49 -13.43
CA ASP A 133 8.27 -6.69 -12.78
C ASP A 133 7.17 -7.39 -11.96
N VAL A 134 6.39 -6.64 -11.18
CA VAL A 134 5.26 -7.20 -10.43
C VAL A 134 4.22 -7.81 -11.37
N ASN A 135 3.90 -7.16 -12.49
CA ASN A 135 2.97 -7.72 -13.48
C ASN A 135 3.51 -8.99 -14.14
N LEU A 136 4.81 -9.07 -14.37
CA LEU A 136 5.45 -10.28 -14.88
C LEU A 136 5.29 -11.42 -13.85
N LEU A 137 5.56 -11.14 -12.57
CA LEU A 137 5.41 -12.10 -11.48
C LEU A 137 3.95 -12.55 -11.29
N LEU A 138 2.98 -11.65 -11.43
CA LEU A 138 1.55 -11.99 -11.33
C LEU A 138 1.04 -12.86 -12.49
N LYS A 139 1.68 -12.76 -13.67
CA LYS A 139 1.32 -13.56 -14.86
C LYS A 139 2.02 -14.92 -14.90
N GLY A 140 3.10 -15.09 -14.15
CA GLY A 140 3.88 -16.32 -14.11
C GLY A 140 3.47 -17.23 -12.96
N THR A 141 3.36 -18.54 -13.22
CA THR A 141 3.60 -19.55 -12.18
C THR A 141 5.07 -19.44 -11.79
N ILE A 142 5.35 -19.19 -10.52
CA ILE A 142 6.71 -19.05 -10.01
C ILE A 142 7.54 -20.31 -10.33
N ILE A 143 8.59 -20.16 -11.14
CA ILE A 143 9.88 -20.79 -10.85
C ILE A 143 10.76 -19.67 -10.32
N ILE A 144 10.99 -19.65 -9.00
CA ILE A 144 12.07 -18.86 -8.42
C ILE A 144 13.37 -19.47 -8.97
N LEU A 145 13.93 -18.86 -10.01
CA LEU A 145 15.37 -18.91 -10.21
C LEU A 145 15.93 -17.71 -9.45
N LEU A 146 16.17 -17.92 -8.15
CA LEU A 146 17.19 -17.19 -7.41
C LEU A 146 18.55 -17.54 -8.04
N ASN A 147 18.82 -16.98 -9.22
CA ASN A 147 20.16 -16.87 -9.81
C ASN A 147 20.52 -15.39 -9.91
N ALA A 148 20.28 -14.63 -8.84
CA ALA A 148 21.15 -13.50 -8.56
C ALA A 148 22.44 -14.09 -8.01
N ARG A 149 23.42 -14.29 -8.90
CA ARG A 149 24.83 -14.38 -8.51
C ARG A 149 25.17 -13.07 -7.77
N PHE A 150 24.98 -13.05 -6.47
CA PHE A 150 25.88 -12.31 -5.60
C PHE A 150 27.22 -13.04 -5.70
N CYS A 151 28.08 -12.55 -6.58
CA CYS A 151 29.50 -12.83 -6.54
C CYS A 151 30.13 -11.65 -5.78
N PRO A 152 30.33 -11.72 -4.46
CA PRO A 152 31.34 -10.92 -3.81
C PRO A 152 32.68 -11.59 -4.08
N PHE A 153 33.73 -10.78 -4.31
CA PHE A 153 35.12 -11.18 -4.56
C PHE A 153 35.52 -11.42 -6.03
N ASP A 154 35.57 -10.32 -6.79
CA ASP A 154 36.73 -10.09 -7.68
C ASP A 154 37.90 -9.58 -6.82
N ILE A 155 38.73 -10.51 -6.35
CA ILE A 155 40.14 -10.23 -6.05
C ILE A 155 40.93 -11.33 -6.76
N CYS A 156 41.35 -11.02 -7.99
CA CYS A 156 42.48 -11.69 -8.60
C CYS A 156 43.76 -11.05 -8.06
N TYR A 157 44.49 -11.81 -7.23
CA TYR A 157 45.95 -11.80 -7.14
C TYR A 157 46.40 -13.24 -6.98
#